data_AF-A0A0D0KCX1-F1
#
_entry.id   AF-A0A0D0KCX1-F1
#
_cell.length_a   1.000
_cell.length_b   1.000
_cell.length_c   1.000
_cell.angle_alpha   90.00
_cell.angle_beta   90.00
_cell.angle_gamma   90.00
#
_symmetry.space_group_name_H-M   'P 1'
#
loop_
_entity.id
_entity.type
_entity.pdbx_description
1 polymer ?
#
loop_
_entity_poly.entity_id
_entity_poly.type
_entity_poly.pdbx_seq_one_letter_code
_entity_poly.pdbx_strand_id
1 'polypeptide(L)'
;MGAEARHKVGLLDIAATLPRMTTALPSVLRGLPGFLRKPDDKESIGHIFQRVATKTPDHPFVRFEGDTLTYGQANDLVNRYASVLTDRGVQRGDVVGVLAKNSMRTLLVALATVKLGATAGMLNFNQRGEVLEHSLGILDARVLVVDEDCIEALESLDEALPEKVVLHADELDRLAESASAENPVATTE
;
A
#
# COMPACT_ATOMS: atom_id res chain seq x y z
N MET A 1 10.64 -37.49 15.97
CA MET A 1 10.49 -37.62 14.50
C MET A 1 11.10 -36.38 13.87
N GLY A 2 12.07 -36.58 12.98
CA GLY A 2 13.08 -35.60 12.59
C GLY A 2 12.56 -34.35 11.90
N ALA A 3 13.23 -33.23 12.17
CA ALA A 3 13.08 -31.98 11.44
C ALA A 3 13.53 -32.21 9.98
N GLU A 4 12.57 -32.19 9.06
CA GLU A 4 12.84 -32.20 7.63
C GLU A 4 13.59 -30.91 7.27
N ALA A 5 14.77 -31.06 6.69
CA ALA A 5 15.67 -29.96 6.37
C ALA A 5 15.03 -29.04 5.32
N ARG A 6 14.96 -27.74 5.62
CA ARG A 6 14.64 -26.69 4.63
C ARG A 6 15.63 -26.80 3.46
N HIS A 7 15.17 -27.28 2.31
CA HIS A 7 15.96 -27.34 1.09
C HIS A 7 16.29 -25.90 0.64
N LYS A 8 17.51 -25.45 0.95
CA LYS A 8 18.00 -24.15 0.47
C LYS A 8 18.27 -24.29 -1.03
N VAL A 9 17.50 -23.56 -1.84
CA VAL A 9 17.73 -23.50 -3.29
C VAL A 9 19.12 -22.94 -3.53
N GLY A 10 19.99 -23.73 -4.17
CA GLY A 10 21.35 -23.33 -4.50
C GLY A 10 21.44 -22.64 -5.86
N LEU A 11 22.55 -21.95 -6.12
CA LEU A 11 22.82 -21.30 -7.42
C LEU A 11 22.78 -22.29 -8.60
N LEU A 12 23.16 -23.55 -8.36
CA LEU A 12 23.13 -24.61 -9.37
C LEU A 12 21.69 -25.07 -9.71
N ASP A 13 20.76 -25.01 -8.75
CA ASP A 13 19.34 -25.33 -9.00
C ASP A 13 18.68 -24.26 -9.88
N ILE A 14 19.06 -22.99 -9.66
CA ILE A 14 18.63 -21.85 -10.48
C ILE A 14 19.21 -21.97 -11.90
N ALA A 15 20.50 -22.32 -12.01
CA ALA A 15 21.16 -22.55 -13.31
C ALA A 15 20.53 -23.71 -14.09
N ALA A 16 20.08 -24.77 -13.40
CA ALA A 16 19.40 -25.91 -14.03
C ALA A 16 17.98 -25.57 -14.52
N THR A 17 17.34 -24.55 -13.96
CA THR A 17 16.00 -24.09 -14.37
C THR A 17 16.03 -22.97 -15.43
N LEU A 18 17.16 -22.28 -15.58
CA LEU A 18 17.39 -21.21 -16.58
C LEU A 18 16.95 -21.55 -18.03
N PRO A 19 17.19 -22.76 -18.57
CA PRO A 19 16.76 -23.11 -19.94
C PRO A 19 15.24 -23.15 -20.12
N ARG A 20 14.47 -23.33 -19.03
CA ARG A 20 13.00 -23.32 -19.05
C ARG A 20 12.42 -21.91 -18.87
N MET A 21 13.27 -20.92 -18.58
CA MET A 21 12.88 -19.55 -18.27
C MET A 21 13.28 -18.56 -19.38
N THR A 22 13.58 -19.00 -20.60
CA THR A 22 14.09 -18.14 -21.68
C THR A 22 13.17 -16.95 -21.99
N THR A 23 11.85 -17.12 -21.88
CA THR A 23 10.86 -16.03 -22.03
C THR A 23 10.74 -15.14 -20.80
N ALA A 24 11.05 -15.66 -19.60
CA ALA A 24 11.02 -14.92 -18.34
C ALA A 24 12.36 -14.24 -18.01
N LEU A 25 13.44 -14.60 -18.70
CA LEU A 25 14.80 -14.14 -18.45
C LEU A 25 14.94 -12.60 -18.40
N PRO A 26 14.30 -11.82 -19.29
CA PRO A 26 14.38 -10.35 -19.22
C PRO A 26 13.75 -9.77 -17.94
N SER A 27 12.74 -10.43 -17.39
CA SER A 27 12.06 -10.03 -16.15
C SER A 27 12.86 -10.45 -14.92
N VAL A 28 13.45 -11.65 -14.95
CA VAL A 28 14.35 -12.14 -13.89
C VAL A 28 15.58 -11.26 -13.77
N LEU A 29 16.21 -10.91 -14.90
CA LEU A 29 17.39 -10.03 -14.93
C LEU A 29 17.07 -8.63 -14.37
N ARG A 30 15.88 -8.10 -14.64
CA ARG A 30 15.42 -6.82 -14.06
C ARG A 30 15.21 -6.88 -12.54
N GLY A 31 14.90 -8.06 -11.99
CA GLY A 31 14.71 -8.29 -10.55
C GLY A 31 15.99 -8.56 -9.76
N LEU A 32 17.11 -8.87 -10.43
CA LEU A 32 18.39 -9.20 -9.79
C LEU A 32 18.89 -8.18 -8.75
N PRO A 33 18.75 -6.85 -8.95
CA PRO A 33 19.14 -5.89 -7.93
C PRO A 33 18.39 -6.08 -6.60
N GLY A 34 17.14 -6.57 -6.65
CA GLY A 34 16.34 -6.88 -5.46
C GLY A 34 16.88 -8.06 -4.66
N PHE A 35 17.53 -9.04 -5.31
CA PHE A 35 18.16 -10.19 -4.64
C PHE A 35 19.47 -9.84 -3.92
N LEU A 36 20.07 -8.69 -4.25
CA LEU A 36 21.27 -8.19 -3.60
C LEU A 36 20.97 -7.32 -2.37
N ARG A 37 19.68 -7.09 -2.07
CA ARG A 37 19.27 -6.28 -0.92
C ARG A 37 19.61 -6.94 0.40
N LYS A 38 20.13 -6.14 1.31
CA LYS A 38 20.45 -6.55 2.67
C LYS A 38 19.35 -6.09 3.63
N PRO A 39 19.16 -6.79 4.78
CA PRO A 39 18.23 -6.35 5.82
C PRO A 39 18.48 -4.92 6.31
N ASP A 40 19.71 -4.43 6.20
CA ASP A 40 20.12 -3.11 6.69
C ASP A 40 20.00 -1.99 5.63
N ASP A 41 19.54 -2.32 4.42
CA ASP A 41 19.33 -1.34 3.35
C ASP A 41 18.15 -0.42 3.73
N LYS A 42 18.39 0.89 3.68
CA LYS A 42 17.39 1.92 4.01
C LYS A 42 16.47 2.20 2.81
N GLU A 43 15.73 1.19 2.38
CA GLU A 43 14.79 1.30 1.25
C GLU A 43 13.37 0.95 1.72
N SER A 44 12.44 1.88 1.53
CA SER A 44 11.01 1.65 1.81
C SER A 44 10.25 1.28 0.54
N ILE A 45 9.11 0.60 0.69
CA ILE A 45 8.20 0.33 -0.44
C ILE A 45 7.82 1.64 -1.15
N GLY A 46 7.58 2.71 -0.38
CA GLY A 46 7.27 4.03 -0.90
C GLY A 46 8.40 4.62 -1.75
N HIS A 47 9.66 4.54 -1.30
CA HIS A 47 10.83 5.01 -2.05
C HIS A 47 11.01 4.22 -3.35
N ILE A 48 10.86 2.90 -3.29
CA ILE A 48 10.99 2.03 -4.47
C ILE A 48 9.92 2.36 -5.50
N PHE A 49 8.66 2.48 -5.07
CA PHE A 49 7.54 2.83 -5.93
C PHE A 49 7.77 4.17 -6.63
N GLN A 50 8.15 5.22 -5.89
CA GLN A 50 8.48 6.51 -6.45
C GLN A 50 9.60 6.43 -7.48
N ARG A 51 10.70 5.75 -7.15
CA ARG A 51 11.86 5.61 -8.04
C ARG A 51 11.51 4.89 -9.34
N VAL A 52 10.67 3.86 -9.28
CA VAL A 52 10.18 3.18 -10.48
C VAL A 52 9.24 4.09 -11.26
N ALA A 53 8.33 4.81 -10.58
CA ALA A 53 7.39 5.70 -11.22
C ALA A 53 8.06 6.84 -11.97
N THR A 54 9.13 7.41 -11.42
CA THR A 54 9.95 8.42 -12.12
C THR A 54 10.67 7.83 -13.33
N LYS A 55 11.12 6.58 -13.26
CA LYS A 55 11.89 5.95 -14.35
C LYS A 55 11.02 5.46 -15.51
N THR A 56 9.80 5.02 -15.22
CA THR A 56 8.89 4.42 -16.21
C THR A 56 7.47 4.95 -16.06
N PRO A 57 7.24 6.28 -16.19
CA PRO A 57 5.96 6.90 -15.88
C PRO A 57 4.82 6.42 -16.76
N ASP A 58 5.08 6.10 -18.03
CA ASP A 58 4.07 5.66 -19.00
C ASP A 58 3.76 4.16 -18.94
N HIS A 59 4.49 3.40 -18.12
CA HIS A 59 4.27 1.95 -18.05
C HIS A 59 3.02 1.65 -17.20
N PRO A 60 2.18 0.66 -17.59
CA PRO A 60 1.08 0.21 -16.75
C PRO A 60 1.57 -0.20 -15.35
N PHE A 61 0.89 0.31 -14.32
CA PHE A 61 1.13 -0.02 -12.91
C PHE A 61 0.08 -1.00 -12.38
N VAL A 62 -1.20 -0.60 -12.43
CA VAL A 62 -2.32 -1.42 -11.94
C VAL A 62 -3.43 -1.47 -12.97
N ARG A 63 -4.09 -2.63 -13.07
CA ARG A 63 -5.30 -2.85 -13.87
C ARG A 63 -6.39 -3.40 -12.96
N PHE A 64 -7.58 -2.86 -13.08
CA PHE A 64 -8.73 -3.25 -12.26
C PHE A 64 -9.99 -2.93 -13.06
N GLU A 65 -10.89 -3.90 -13.19
CA GLU A 65 -12.20 -3.74 -13.87
C GLU A 65 -12.16 -3.08 -15.27
N GLY A 66 -11.09 -3.33 -16.03
CA GLY A 66 -10.92 -2.81 -17.39
C GLY A 66 -10.14 -1.50 -17.46
N ASP A 67 -10.03 -0.78 -16.36
CA ASP A 67 -9.22 0.43 -16.26
C ASP A 67 -7.74 0.12 -16.03
N THR A 68 -6.89 1.06 -16.38
CA THR A 68 -5.43 0.96 -16.21
C THR A 68 -4.86 2.29 -15.79
N LEU A 69 -4.12 2.30 -14.68
CA LEU A 69 -3.29 3.43 -14.28
C LEU A 69 -1.84 3.15 -14.65
N THR A 70 -1.18 4.15 -15.22
CA THR A 70 0.27 4.12 -15.39
C THR A 70 0.97 4.42 -14.07
N TYR A 71 2.27 4.11 -13.98
CA TYR A 71 3.06 4.45 -12.80
C TYR A 71 3.07 5.95 -12.49
N GLY A 72 3.13 6.81 -13.51
CA GLY A 72 3.11 8.26 -13.33
C GLY A 72 1.78 8.74 -12.74
N GLN A 73 0.66 8.31 -13.33
CA GLN A 73 -0.68 8.65 -12.84
C GLN A 73 -0.91 8.13 -11.41
N ALA A 74 -0.50 6.88 -11.14
CA ALA A 74 -0.60 6.30 -9.81
C ALA A 74 0.24 7.08 -8.80
N ASN A 75 1.47 7.47 -9.16
CA ASN A 75 2.35 8.21 -8.26
C ASN A 75 1.81 9.60 -7.93
N ASP A 76 1.27 10.31 -8.91
CA ASP A 76 0.66 11.61 -8.70
C ASP A 76 -0.54 11.52 -7.74
N LEU A 77 -1.43 10.54 -7.95
CA LEU A 77 -2.60 10.33 -7.08
C LEU A 77 -2.19 9.87 -5.67
N VAL A 78 -1.22 8.97 -5.57
CA VAL A 78 -0.65 8.51 -4.29
C VAL A 78 -0.05 9.69 -3.50
N ASN A 79 0.64 10.60 -4.18
CA ASN A 79 1.21 11.78 -3.52
C ASN A 79 0.12 12.73 -3.02
N ARG A 80 -0.95 12.91 -3.79
CA ARG A 80 -2.11 13.70 -3.37
C ARG A 80 -2.79 13.11 -2.15
N TYR A 81 -3.02 11.79 -2.13
CA TYR A 81 -3.53 11.11 -0.93
C TYR A 81 -2.57 11.25 0.26
N ALA A 82 -1.26 11.15 0.04
CA ALA A 82 -0.27 11.34 1.10
C ALA A 82 -0.31 12.77 1.67
N SER A 83 -0.51 13.79 0.82
CA SER A 83 -0.72 15.18 1.26
C SER A 83 -1.98 15.31 2.11
N VAL A 84 -3.11 14.74 1.66
CA VAL A 84 -4.37 14.77 2.44
C VAL A 84 -4.20 14.07 3.79
N LEU A 85 -3.57 12.89 3.83
CA LEU A 85 -3.31 12.17 5.07
C LEU A 85 -2.38 12.96 6.01
N THR A 86 -1.40 13.67 5.46
CA THR A 86 -0.54 14.58 6.24
C THR A 86 -1.34 15.73 6.84
N ASP A 87 -2.28 16.31 6.08
CA ASP A 87 -3.18 17.37 6.57
C ASP A 87 -4.15 16.85 7.65
N ARG A 88 -4.50 15.56 7.62
CA ARG A 88 -5.20 14.85 8.71
C ARG A 88 -4.29 14.51 9.90
N GLY A 89 -3.02 14.89 9.84
CA GLY A 89 -2.05 14.75 10.92
C GLY A 89 -1.46 13.35 11.04
N VAL A 90 -1.39 12.59 9.94
CA VAL A 90 -0.62 11.34 9.86
C VAL A 90 0.88 11.67 9.79
N GLN A 91 1.67 11.00 10.62
CA GLN A 91 3.11 11.13 10.69
C GLN A 91 3.81 9.77 10.53
N ARG A 92 5.13 9.80 10.38
CA ARG A 92 5.94 8.58 10.33
C ARG A 92 5.74 7.76 11.61
N GLY A 93 5.47 6.46 11.45
CA GLY A 93 5.21 5.53 12.54
C GLY A 93 3.74 5.41 12.94
N ASP A 94 2.87 6.31 12.48
CA ASP A 94 1.43 6.20 12.70
C ASP A 94 0.82 5.05 11.87
N VAL A 95 -0.40 4.68 12.22
CA VAL A 95 -1.20 3.72 11.47
C VAL A 95 -2.35 4.44 10.75
N VAL A 96 -2.51 4.17 9.46
CA VAL A 96 -3.72 4.53 8.71
C VAL A 96 -4.52 3.26 8.49
N GLY A 97 -5.68 3.16 9.14
CA GLY A 97 -6.62 2.08 8.94
C GLY A 97 -7.30 2.21 7.59
N VAL A 98 -7.53 1.08 6.91
CA VAL A 98 -8.23 1.04 5.63
C VAL A 98 -9.31 -0.02 5.72
N LEU A 99 -10.56 0.43 5.79
CA LEU A 99 -11.76 -0.41 5.77
C LEU A 99 -12.42 -0.25 4.40
N ALA A 100 -12.02 -1.11 3.47
CA ALA A 100 -12.43 -1.02 2.08
C ALA A 100 -12.45 -2.41 1.42
N LYS A 101 -13.20 -2.53 0.31
CA LYS A 101 -13.04 -3.67 -0.60
C LYS A 101 -11.79 -3.50 -1.47
N ASN A 102 -11.46 -4.53 -2.24
CA ASN A 102 -10.39 -4.44 -3.23
C ASN A 102 -10.79 -3.48 -4.35
N SER A 103 -10.01 -2.42 -4.53
CA SER A 103 -10.13 -1.45 -5.60
C SER A 103 -8.75 -0.86 -5.92
N MET A 104 -8.62 -0.11 -7.03
CA MET A 104 -7.40 0.67 -7.25
C MET A 104 -7.17 1.65 -6.10
N ARG A 105 -8.22 2.33 -5.66
CA ARG A 105 -8.18 3.32 -4.55
C ARG A 105 -7.55 2.71 -3.31
N THR A 106 -8.01 1.53 -2.88
CA THR A 106 -7.47 0.80 -1.71
C THR A 106 -5.96 0.57 -1.80
N LEU A 107 -5.46 0.16 -2.99
CA LEU A 107 -4.03 0.01 -3.22
C LEU A 107 -3.28 1.35 -3.13
N LEU A 108 -3.84 2.41 -3.72
CA LEU A 108 -3.21 3.73 -3.74
C LEU A 108 -3.18 4.37 -2.33
N VAL A 109 -4.21 4.16 -1.51
CA VAL A 109 -4.22 4.60 -0.10
C VAL A 109 -3.14 3.87 0.69
N ALA A 110 -3.00 2.55 0.51
CA ALA A 110 -1.92 1.80 1.16
C ALA A 110 -0.53 2.32 0.75
N LEU A 111 -0.34 2.65 -0.54
CA LEU A 111 0.90 3.24 -1.04
C LEU A 111 1.16 4.64 -0.48
N ALA A 112 0.12 5.48 -0.39
CA ALA A 112 0.22 6.82 0.18
C ALA A 112 0.69 6.76 1.64
N THR A 113 0.08 5.87 2.43
CA THR A 113 0.44 5.61 3.82
C THR A 113 1.90 5.19 3.96
N VAL A 114 2.37 4.19 3.20
CA VAL A 114 3.77 3.75 3.32
C VAL A 114 4.77 4.77 2.76
N LYS A 115 4.36 5.66 1.85
CA LYS A 115 5.18 6.80 1.40
C LYS A 115 5.37 7.85 2.50
N LEU A 116 4.43 7.99 3.44
CA LEU A 116 4.60 8.83 4.63
C LEU A 116 5.51 8.18 5.69
N GLY A 117 5.92 6.92 5.49
CA GLY A 117 6.57 6.13 6.54
C GLY A 117 5.62 5.70 7.65
N ALA A 118 4.31 5.75 7.39
CA ALA A 118 3.25 5.20 8.23
C ALA A 118 2.94 3.75 7.82
N THR A 119 2.12 3.06 8.62
CA THR A 119 1.71 1.67 8.39
C THR A 119 0.27 1.61 7.89
N ALA A 120 0.03 0.91 6.79
CA ALA A 120 -1.32 0.66 6.28
C ALA A 120 -1.96 -0.51 7.04
N GLY A 121 -2.97 -0.21 7.85
CA GLY A 121 -3.75 -1.15 8.64
C GLY A 121 -4.95 -1.67 7.87
N MET A 122 -4.77 -2.74 7.10
CA MET A 122 -5.86 -3.32 6.29
C MET A 122 -6.87 -4.06 7.18
N LEU A 123 -8.12 -3.59 7.18
CA LEU A 123 -9.23 -4.21 7.91
C LEU A 123 -10.08 -5.08 6.97
N ASN A 124 -10.67 -6.15 7.53
CA ASN A 124 -11.54 -7.02 6.75
C ASN A 124 -12.93 -6.37 6.64
N PHE A 125 -13.33 -6.00 5.42
CA PHE A 125 -14.62 -5.36 5.14
C PHE A 125 -15.86 -6.18 5.54
N ASN A 126 -15.71 -7.48 5.86
CA ASN A 126 -16.81 -8.32 6.35
C ASN A 126 -17.00 -8.27 7.88
N GLN A 127 -16.09 -7.65 8.63
CA GLN A 127 -16.21 -7.54 10.09
C GLN A 127 -17.32 -6.56 10.47
N ARG A 128 -18.04 -6.85 11.57
CA ARG A 128 -19.17 -6.07 12.11
C ARG A 128 -19.15 -6.12 13.64
N GLY A 129 -19.79 -5.16 14.29
CA GLY A 129 -19.97 -5.09 15.74
C GLY A 129 -18.66 -5.27 16.52
N GLU A 130 -18.73 -6.02 17.61
CA GLU A 130 -17.62 -6.27 18.55
C GLU A 130 -16.30 -6.70 17.87
N VAL A 131 -16.36 -7.46 16.77
CA VAL A 131 -15.16 -7.94 16.06
C VAL A 131 -14.45 -6.81 15.34
N LEU A 132 -15.21 -5.90 14.73
CA LEU A 132 -14.65 -4.72 14.09
C LEU A 132 -14.13 -3.74 15.14
N GLU A 133 -14.88 -3.51 16.22
CA GLU A 133 -14.44 -2.68 17.35
C GLU A 133 -13.12 -3.17 17.95
N HIS A 134 -13.02 -4.48 18.21
CA HIS A 134 -11.80 -5.07 18.73
C HIS A 134 -10.61 -4.85 17.78
N SER A 135 -10.85 -5.01 16.48
CA SER A 135 -9.81 -4.82 15.46
C SER A 135 -9.37 -3.36 15.37
N LEU A 136 -10.32 -2.41 15.42
CA LEU A 136 -10.06 -0.97 15.44
C LEU A 136 -9.28 -0.55 16.70
N GLY A 137 -9.65 -1.10 17.87
CA GLY A 137 -8.98 -0.82 19.14
C GLY A 137 -7.54 -1.33 19.18
N ILE A 138 -7.25 -2.49 18.59
CA ILE A 138 -5.86 -2.98 18.44
C ILE A 138 -5.09 -2.12 17.45
N LEU A 139 -5.75 -1.69 16.37
CA LEU A 139 -5.09 -0.99 15.28
C LEU A 139 -4.60 0.40 15.69
N ASP A 140 -5.30 1.05 16.62
CA ASP A 140 -5.00 2.40 17.13
C ASP A 140 -4.69 3.38 16.00
N ALA A 141 -5.57 3.38 14.99
CA ALA A 141 -5.36 4.12 13.76
C ALA A 141 -5.49 5.63 13.99
N ARG A 142 -4.52 6.39 13.48
CA ARG A 142 -4.55 7.86 13.46
C ARG A 142 -5.69 8.38 12.58
N VAL A 143 -5.89 7.73 11.44
CA VAL A 143 -6.96 7.97 10.47
C VAL A 143 -7.48 6.62 10.00
N LEU A 144 -8.80 6.49 9.86
CA LEU A 144 -9.49 5.36 9.26
C LEU A 144 -10.10 5.79 7.93
N VAL A 145 -9.55 5.32 6.82
CA VAL A 145 -10.15 5.49 5.49
C VAL A 145 -11.24 4.44 5.28
N VAL A 146 -12.46 4.87 5.00
CA VAL A 146 -13.63 4.00 4.85
C VAL A 146 -14.22 4.15 3.45
N ASP A 147 -14.32 3.05 2.74
CA ASP A 147 -14.98 2.99 1.43
C ASP A 147 -16.51 3.03 1.60
N GLU A 148 -17.20 3.57 0.60
CA GLU A 148 -18.65 3.77 0.58
C GLU A 148 -19.39 2.44 0.80
N ASP A 149 -18.83 1.34 0.29
CA ASP A 149 -19.36 -0.02 0.47
C ASP A 149 -19.24 -0.57 1.90
N CYS A 150 -18.51 0.12 2.78
CA CYS A 150 -18.21 -0.30 4.14
C CYS A 150 -18.89 0.56 5.21
N ILE A 151 -19.76 1.51 4.82
CA ILE A 151 -20.47 2.38 5.77
C ILE A 151 -21.31 1.57 6.76
N GLU A 152 -22.05 0.57 6.28
CA GLU A 152 -22.84 -0.33 7.14
C GLU A 152 -21.97 -1.04 8.19
N ALA A 153 -20.69 -1.29 7.88
CA ALA A 153 -19.76 -1.87 8.83
C ALA A 153 -19.47 -0.92 9.99
N LEU A 154 -19.27 0.36 9.68
CA LEU A 154 -19.06 1.40 10.66
C LEU A 154 -20.31 1.69 11.50
N GLU A 155 -21.49 1.61 10.88
CA GLU A 155 -22.78 1.76 11.56
C GLU A 155 -23.12 0.59 12.49
N SER A 156 -22.45 -0.56 12.33
CA SER A 156 -22.63 -1.72 13.19
C SER A 156 -21.91 -1.65 14.54
N LEU A 157 -21.12 -0.60 14.79
CA LEU A 157 -20.43 -0.37 16.06
C LEU A 157 -21.41 0.14 17.12
N ASP A 158 -21.23 -0.27 18.37
CA ASP A 158 -22.01 0.19 19.52
C ASP A 158 -21.70 1.66 19.85
N GLU A 159 -20.43 2.06 19.69
CA GLU A 159 -19.98 3.44 19.85
C GLU A 159 -19.48 4.03 18.53
N ALA A 160 -20.02 5.20 18.17
CA ALA A 160 -19.58 5.92 16.99
C ALA A 160 -18.13 6.39 17.14
N LEU A 161 -17.32 6.15 16.11
CA LEU A 161 -15.96 6.68 16.06
C LEU A 161 -15.97 8.21 16.00
N PRO A 162 -14.98 8.89 16.60
CA PRO A 162 -14.86 10.34 16.46
C PRO A 162 -14.74 10.74 14.99
N GLU A 163 -15.53 11.72 14.55
CA GLU A 163 -15.54 12.18 13.13
C GLU A 163 -14.13 12.52 12.62
N LYS A 164 -13.25 13.05 13.48
CA LYS A 164 -11.88 13.42 13.11
C LYS A 164 -11.00 12.24 12.71
N VAL A 165 -11.36 11.02 13.12
CA VAL A 165 -10.62 9.79 12.81
C VAL A 165 -11.09 9.21 11.47
N VAL A 166 -12.37 9.36 11.12
CA VAL A 166 -12.94 8.76 9.91
C VAL A 166 -12.73 9.68 8.71
N LEU A 167 -12.25 9.11 7.61
CA LEU A 167 -12.13 9.77 6.32
C LEU A 167 -12.83 8.91 5.27
N HIS A 168 -13.95 9.39 4.74
CA HIS A 168 -14.62 8.67 3.67
C HIS A 168 -13.82 8.72 2.37
N ALA A 169 -13.85 7.63 1.62
CA ALA A 169 -13.04 7.47 0.43
C ALA A 169 -13.39 8.47 -0.70
N ASP A 170 -14.67 8.85 -0.84
CA ASP A 170 -15.13 9.91 -1.74
C ASP A 170 -14.63 11.31 -1.31
N GLU A 171 -14.56 11.55 0.00
CA GLU A 171 -14.02 12.79 0.57
C GLU A 171 -12.51 12.87 0.33
N LEU A 172 -11.79 11.76 0.52
CA LEU A 172 -10.37 11.66 0.19
C LEU A 172 -10.11 12.00 -1.28
N ASP A 173 -10.91 11.46 -2.21
CA ASP A 173 -10.80 11.76 -3.64
C ASP A 173 -11.00 13.25 -3.93
N ARG A 174 -12.07 13.84 -3.38
CA ARG A 174 -12.38 15.28 -3.53
C ARG A 174 -11.25 16.17 -3.00
N LEU A 175 -10.70 15.85 -1.83
CA LEU A 175 -9.58 16.61 -1.25
C LEU A 175 -8.31 16.47 -2.10
N ALA A 176 -8.06 15.27 -2.64
CA ALA A 176 -6.89 14.96 -3.45
C ALA A 176 -6.83 15.75 -4.78
N GLU A 177 -7.97 16.16 -5.34
CA GLU A 177 -8.04 16.97 -6.58
C GLU A 177 -7.23 18.27 -6.46
N SER A 178 -7.25 18.89 -5.27
CA SER A 178 -6.55 20.15 -4.99
C SER A 178 -5.24 19.98 -4.19
N ALA A 179 -4.97 18.77 -3.69
CA ALA A 179 -3.80 18.49 -2.87
C ALA A 179 -2.49 18.48 -3.69
N SER A 180 -1.35 18.62 -3.00
CA SER A 180 -0.03 18.57 -3.63
C SER A 180 0.24 17.19 -4.23
N ALA A 181 0.75 17.16 -5.46
CA ALA A 181 1.25 15.94 -6.10
C ALA A 181 2.77 15.71 -5.85
N GLU A 182 3.40 16.54 -5.03
CA GLU A 182 4.82 16.38 -4.68
C GLU A 182 5.05 15.13 -3.82
N ASN A 183 6.20 14.50 -4.01
CA ASN A 183 6.54 13.33 -3.20
C ASN A 183 6.79 13.76 -1.73
N PRO A 184 6.31 13.00 -0.74
CA PRO A 184 6.55 13.31 0.66
C PRO A 184 8.03 13.17 1.02
N VAL A 185 8.48 13.94 2.02
CA VAL A 185 9.89 13.95 2.48
C VAL A 185 10.35 12.56 2.97
N ALA A 186 9.45 11.72 3.47
CA ALA A 186 9.79 10.38 3.94
C ALA A 186 10.29 9.44 2.83
N THR A 187 10.16 9.81 1.55
CA THR A 187 10.71 9.04 0.42
C THR A 187 11.95 9.68 -0.22
N THR A 188 12.49 10.77 0.33
CA THR A 188 13.68 11.46 -0.21
C THR A 188 15.02 11.02 0.38
N GLU A 189 15.03 10.23 1.46
CA GLU A 189 16.25 9.74 2.14
C GLU A 189 16.42 8.22 2.10
#